data_AF-A0A8S3VYU5-F1
#
_entry.id   AF-A0A8S3VYU5-F1
#
_cell.length_a   1.000
_cell.length_b   1.000
_cell.length_c   1.000
_cell.angle_alpha   90.00
_cell.angle_beta   90.00
_cell.angle_gamma   90.00
#
_symmetry.space_group_name_H-M   'P 1'
#
loop_
_entity.id
_entity.type
_entity.pdbx_description
1 polymer ?
#
loop_
_entity_poly.entity_id
_entity_poly.type
_entity_poly.pdbx_seq_one_letter_code
_entity_poly.pdbx_strand_id
1 'polypeptide(L)'
;MNFRTHVYNIRHQYKAYRQCIDGLTGTEVALHIDFSENYALSSNQNHGPSAIWAHLRPILSEVKNKHPVVTTVHFFSDGSATQYKEKINFYLMANRFFENYEFRKISWNFFESGHGKGAADGVGGTLKRQADAIVARGADIADAYEFFSTLQDVSKIKLFMVTDEDIENVAKTIPSKIIPLKGTMQKFYRNSWNIKL
;
A
#
# COMPACT_ATOMS: atom_id res chain seq x y z
N MET A 1 -11.13 -2.79 -22.85
CA MET A 1 -11.92 -3.81 -22.13
C MET A 1 -13.39 -3.45 -22.26
N ASN A 2 -14.30 -4.41 -22.45
CA ASN A 2 -15.74 -4.08 -22.52
C ASN A 2 -16.34 -3.96 -21.10
N PHE A 3 -17.45 -3.24 -20.98
CA PHE A 3 -18.11 -2.96 -19.69
C PHE A 3 -18.50 -4.22 -18.92
N ARG A 4 -18.95 -5.28 -19.61
CA ARG A 4 -19.34 -6.54 -18.95
C ARG A 4 -18.14 -7.23 -18.29
N THR A 5 -17.01 -7.32 -18.99
CA THR A 5 -15.76 -7.85 -18.45
C THR A 5 -15.27 -7.00 -17.27
N HIS A 6 -15.39 -5.69 -17.38
CA HIS A 6 -15.01 -4.77 -16.31
C HIS A 6 -15.80 -5.01 -15.01
N VAL A 7 -17.12 -5.00 -15.09
CA VAL A 7 -18.00 -5.23 -13.93
C VAL A 7 -17.79 -6.64 -13.36
N TYR A 8 -17.57 -7.64 -14.23
CA TYR A 8 -17.24 -8.99 -13.80
C TYR A 8 -15.92 -9.03 -13.00
N ASN A 9 -14.85 -8.40 -13.50
CA ASN A 9 -13.56 -8.35 -12.84
C ASN A 9 -13.65 -7.71 -11.45
N ILE A 10 -14.33 -6.56 -11.34
CA ILE A 10 -14.55 -5.87 -10.06
C ILE A 10 -15.21 -6.82 -9.05
N ARG A 11 -16.34 -7.43 -9.42
CA ARG A 11 -17.08 -8.34 -8.51
C ARG A 11 -16.27 -9.57 -8.13
N HIS A 12 -15.54 -10.14 -9.09
CA HIS A 12 -14.71 -11.31 -8.86
C HIS A 12 -13.55 -11.02 -7.91
N GLN A 13 -12.84 -9.91 -8.12
CA GLN A 13 -11.71 -9.50 -7.28
C GLN A 13 -12.17 -9.11 -5.87
N TYR A 14 -13.30 -8.42 -5.73
CA TYR A 14 -13.88 -8.14 -4.41
C TYR A 14 -14.27 -9.42 -3.67
N LYS A 15 -14.81 -10.42 -4.38
CA LYS A 15 -15.09 -11.74 -3.80
C LYS A 15 -13.80 -12.42 -3.33
N ALA A 16 -12.74 -12.41 -4.14
CA ALA A 16 -11.44 -12.97 -3.77
C ALA A 16 -10.81 -12.25 -2.56
N TYR A 17 -10.93 -10.92 -2.51
CA TYR A 17 -10.49 -10.11 -1.36
C TYR A 17 -11.22 -10.52 -0.07
N ARG A 18 -12.56 -10.65 -0.13
CA ARG A 18 -13.36 -11.12 1.02
C ARG A 18 -12.97 -12.53 1.45
N GLN A 19 -12.86 -13.46 0.51
CA GLN A 19 -12.43 -14.82 0.79
C GLN A 19 -11.04 -14.89 1.42
N CYS A 20 -10.12 -14.02 1.00
CA CYS A 20 -8.80 -13.93 1.61
C CYS A 20 -8.89 -13.45 3.07
N ILE A 21 -9.63 -12.39 3.34
CA ILE A 21 -9.80 -11.84 4.70
C ILE A 21 -10.51 -12.85 5.61
N ASP A 22 -11.60 -13.42 5.15
CA ASP A 22 -12.42 -14.36 5.93
C ASP A 22 -11.67 -15.68 6.20
N GLY A 23 -10.65 -15.99 5.39
CA GLY A 23 -9.83 -17.19 5.48
C GLY A 23 -8.44 -16.99 6.11
N LEU A 24 -8.13 -15.79 6.65
CA LEU A 24 -6.83 -15.54 7.27
C LEU A 24 -6.61 -16.47 8.48
N THR A 25 -5.44 -17.09 8.55
CA THR A 25 -4.99 -17.81 9.74
C THR A 25 -4.33 -16.87 10.75
N GLY A 26 -4.08 -17.34 11.97
CA GLY A 26 -3.37 -16.56 13.01
C GLY A 26 -1.92 -16.16 12.67
N THR A 27 -1.40 -16.59 11.51
CA THR A 27 -0.04 -16.26 11.03
C THR A 27 -0.06 -15.42 9.74
N GLU A 28 -1.24 -15.00 9.29
CA GLU A 28 -1.46 -14.27 8.06
C GLU A 28 -2.06 -12.89 8.33
N VAL A 29 -1.73 -11.92 7.47
CA VAL A 29 -2.34 -10.59 7.47
C VAL A 29 -2.68 -10.17 6.04
N ALA A 30 -3.78 -9.44 5.87
CA ALA A 30 -4.10 -8.76 4.62
C ALA A 30 -3.90 -7.25 4.78
N LEU A 31 -3.13 -6.64 3.88
CA LEU A 31 -2.87 -5.20 3.83
C LEU A 31 -3.55 -4.62 2.59
N HIS A 32 -4.62 -3.86 2.79
CA HIS A 32 -5.25 -3.07 1.74
C HIS A 32 -4.51 -1.73 1.65
N ILE A 33 -3.77 -1.55 0.56
CA ILE A 33 -2.93 -0.39 0.32
C ILE A 33 -3.53 0.45 -0.81
N ASP A 34 -3.65 1.73 -0.54
CA ASP A 34 -3.93 2.75 -1.53
C ASP A 34 -2.82 3.79 -1.41
N PHE A 35 -2.25 4.22 -2.53
CA PHE A 35 -1.24 5.28 -2.55
C PHE A 35 -1.96 6.63 -2.52
N SER A 36 -2.69 6.83 -1.44
CA SER A 36 -3.08 8.15 -0.97
C SER A 36 -2.40 8.28 0.38
N GLU A 37 -1.52 9.28 0.52
CA GLU A 37 -0.66 9.58 1.68
C GLU A 37 -1.47 9.96 2.95
N ASN A 38 -2.56 9.27 3.20
CA ASN A 38 -3.50 9.61 4.26
C ASN A 38 -2.96 9.19 5.63
N TYR A 39 -2.15 8.14 5.73
CA TYR A 39 -1.72 7.56 7.01
C TYR A 39 -0.21 7.33 7.14
N ALA A 40 0.50 7.24 6.01
CA ALA A 40 1.95 7.38 5.95
C ALA A 40 2.21 8.65 5.13
N LEU A 41 2.62 9.72 5.81
CA LEU A 41 2.72 11.08 5.28
C LEU A 41 4.16 11.35 4.86
N SER A 42 4.34 12.14 3.80
CA SER A 42 5.65 12.62 3.35
C SER A 42 5.48 13.99 2.72
N SER A 43 6.49 14.85 2.82
CA SER A 43 6.55 16.08 2.01
C SER A 43 7.02 15.77 0.58
N ASN A 44 7.49 14.56 0.31
CA ASN A 44 7.94 14.10 -0.99
C ASN A 44 6.75 13.66 -1.86
N GLN A 45 6.63 14.24 -3.06
CA GLN A 45 5.58 13.90 -4.02
C GLN A 45 5.95 12.72 -4.94
N ASN A 46 7.04 12.00 -4.64
CA ASN A 46 7.42 10.83 -5.42
C ASN A 46 6.42 9.70 -5.17
N HIS A 47 5.78 9.25 -6.24
CA HIS A 47 4.82 8.14 -6.20
C HIS A 47 5.38 6.85 -6.79
N GLY A 48 6.70 6.79 -7.03
CA GLY A 48 7.38 5.64 -7.59
C GLY A 48 7.54 4.48 -6.60
N PRO A 49 7.99 3.31 -7.08
CA PRO A 49 8.17 2.12 -6.24
C PRO A 49 9.05 2.33 -5.01
N SER A 50 10.10 3.15 -5.09
CA SER A 50 10.93 3.46 -3.92
C SER A 50 10.14 4.14 -2.80
N ALA A 51 9.28 5.10 -3.16
CA ALA A 51 8.42 5.78 -2.19
C ALA A 51 7.39 4.80 -1.62
N ILE A 52 6.70 4.02 -2.46
CA ILE A 52 5.76 2.99 -2.01
C ILE A 52 6.40 2.10 -0.94
N TRP A 53 7.60 1.58 -1.21
CA TRP A 53 8.28 0.69 -0.27
C TRP A 53 8.80 1.40 0.98
N ALA A 54 9.18 2.68 0.90
CA ALA A 54 9.51 3.48 2.08
C ALA A 54 8.28 3.66 2.98
N HIS A 55 7.11 3.96 2.40
CA HIS A 55 5.84 4.05 3.13
C HIS A 55 5.37 2.70 3.70
N LEU A 56 5.72 1.57 3.07
CA LEU A 56 5.39 0.24 3.59
C LEU A 56 6.24 -0.18 4.79
N ARG A 57 7.48 0.28 4.91
CA ARG A 57 8.39 -0.11 6.00
C ARG A 57 7.82 0.11 7.41
N PRO A 58 7.34 1.30 7.79
CA PRO A 58 6.81 1.51 9.13
C PRO A 58 5.54 0.67 9.40
N ILE A 59 4.72 0.43 8.37
CA ILE A 59 3.52 -0.43 8.48
C ILE A 59 3.91 -1.88 8.74
N LEU A 60 4.89 -2.40 8.00
CA LEU A 60 5.38 -3.78 8.17
C LEU A 60 6.05 -3.98 9.53
N SER A 61 6.81 -2.99 9.99
CA SER A 61 7.38 -2.96 11.34
C SER A 61 6.28 -3.02 12.40
N GLU A 62 5.24 -2.18 12.27
CA GLU A 62 4.10 -2.16 13.19
C GLU A 62 3.34 -3.49 13.22
N VAL A 63 3.09 -4.09 12.04
CA VAL A 63 2.48 -5.42 11.94
C VAL A 63 3.31 -6.45 12.71
N LYS A 64 4.62 -6.45 12.52
CA LYS A 64 5.49 -7.43 13.18
C LYS A 64 5.59 -7.19 14.69
N ASN A 65 5.63 -5.93 15.12
CA ASN A 65 5.65 -5.57 16.54
C ASN A 65 4.36 -6.01 17.26
N LYS A 66 3.19 -5.80 16.63
CA LYS A 66 1.90 -6.18 17.21
C LYS A 66 1.56 -7.66 17.06
N HIS A 67 2.03 -8.28 15.98
CA HIS A 67 1.74 -9.66 15.65
C HIS A 67 3.03 -10.41 15.24
N PRO A 68 3.94 -10.71 16.19
CA PRO A 68 5.23 -11.34 15.90
C PRO A 68 5.11 -12.69 15.19
N VAL A 69 3.99 -13.39 15.39
CA VAL A 69 3.70 -14.69 14.78
C VAL A 69 3.33 -14.62 13.30
N VAL A 70 3.03 -13.42 12.77
CA VAL A 70 2.72 -13.25 11.36
C VAL A 70 3.96 -13.56 10.52
N THR A 71 3.77 -14.42 9.53
CA THR A 71 4.80 -14.83 8.58
C THR A 71 4.37 -14.63 7.13
N THR A 72 3.09 -14.33 6.89
CA THR A 72 2.54 -14.22 5.53
C THR A 72 1.77 -12.92 5.37
N VAL A 73 2.06 -12.17 4.31
CA VAL A 73 1.43 -10.87 4.01
C VAL A 73 0.73 -10.91 2.66
N HIS A 74 -0.55 -10.56 2.64
CA HIS A 74 -1.35 -10.42 1.44
C HIS A 74 -1.63 -8.95 1.13
N PHE A 75 -0.93 -8.38 0.16
CA PHE A 75 -1.20 -7.03 -0.33
C PHE A 75 -2.41 -7.02 -1.28
N PHE A 76 -3.22 -5.96 -1.16
CA PHE A 76 -4.30 -5.62 -2.08
C PHE A 76 -4.17 -4.15 -2.46
N SER A 77 -3.91 -3.87 -3.73
CA SER A 77 -3.67 -2.51 -4.22
C SER A 77 -4.45 -2.20 -5.50
N ASP A 78 -4.44 -0.94 -5.88
CA ASP A 78 -4.85 -0.54 -7.22
C ASP A 78 -3.92 -1.09 -8.30
N GLY A 79 -4.48 -1.26 -9.49
CA GLY A 79 -3.77 -1.80 -10.65
C GLY A 79 -2.91 -0.80 -11.42
N SER A 80 -2.44 0.29 -10.80
CA SER A 80 -1.68 1.36 -11.47
C SER A 80 -0.35 0.86 -12.06
N ALA A 81 -0.13 1.13 -13.34
CA ALA A 81 1.02 0.63 -14.10
C ALA A 81 2.34 1.35 -13.77
N THR A 82 2.26 2.61 -13.34
CA THR A 82 3.42 3.43 -12.96
C THR A 82 3.86 3.21 -11.52
N GLN A 83 2.99 2.61 -10.70
CA GLN A 83 3.19 2.40 -9.27
C GLN A 83 3.40 0.92 -8.96
N TYR A 84 2.32 0.13 -9.01
CA TYR A 84 2.31 -1.21 -8.46
C TYR A 84 2.59 -2.32 -9.48
N LYS A 85 2.30 -2.09 -10.77
CA LYS A 85 2.64 -3.05 -11.87
C LYS A 85 3.94 -2.69 -12.59
N GLU A 86 4.86 -2.05 -11.87
CA GLU A 86 6.17 -1.63 -12.40
C GLU A 86 7.26 -2.67 -12.03
N LYS A 87 8.28 -2.83 -12.88
CA LYS A 87 9.33 -3.88 -12.74
C LYS A 87 10.14 -3.79 -11.44
N ILE A 88 10.37 -2.58 -10.93
CA ILE A 88 11.05 -2.29 -9.67
C ILE A 88 10.19 -2.77 -8.51
N ASN A 89 8.86 -2.61 -8.57
CA ASN A 89 7.98 -3.15 -7.52
C ASN A 89 8.15 -4.67 -7.40
N PHE A 90 8.17 -5.40 -8.52
CA PHE A 90 8.45 -6.84 -8.51
C PHE A 90 9.86 -7.18 -8.02
N TYR A 91 10.86 -6.38 -8.37
CA TYR A 91 12.22 -6.55 -7.87
C TYR A 91 12.29 -6.42 -6.35
N LEU A 92 11.73 -5.33 -5.79
CA LEU A 92 11.71 -5.07 -4.35
C LEU A 92 10.93 -6.15 -3.61
N MET A 93 9.79 -6.57 -4.17
CA MET A 93 8.98 -7.65 -3.65
C MET A 93 9.76 -8.97 -3.57
N ALA A 94 10.49 -9.33 -4.62
CA ALA A 94 11.19 -10.61 -4.69
C ALA A 94 12.51 -10.65 -3.94
N ASN A 95 13.22 -9.52 -3.86
CA ASN A 95 14.60 -9.49 -3.37
C ASN A 95 14.76 -8.79 -2.02
N ARG A 96 13.89 -7.82 -1.70
CA ARG A 96 14.04 -6.98 -0.50
C ARG A 96 13.01 -7.25 0.59
N PHE A 97 11.83 -7.77 0.23
CA PHE A 97 10.74 -7.99 1.18
C PHE A 97 11.14 -8.92 2.35
N PHE A 98 11.86 -9.99 2.05
CA PHE A 98 12.22 -11.04 3.02
C PHE A 98 13.48 -10.72 3.82
N GLU A 99 14.19 -9.63 3.51
CA GLU A 99 15.41 -9.25 4.23
C GLU A 99 15.10 -8.80 5.66
N ASN A 100 13.86 -8.37 5.92
CA ASN A 100 13.45 -7.76 7.18
C ASN A 100 12.18 -8.43 7.72
N TYR A 101 11.96 -8.37 9.04
CA TYR A 101 10.71 -8.74 9.72
C TYR A 101 10.30 -10.23 9.68
N GLU A 102 11.19 -11.13 9.21
CA GLU A 102 10.99 -12.59 9.22
C GLU A 102 9.70 -13.08 8.54
N PHE A 103 9.18 -12.30 7.56
CA PHE A 103 8.14 -12.80 6.69
C PHE A 103 8.69 -13.94 5.82
N ARG A 104 7.85 -14.90 5.49
CA ARG A 104 8.19 -16.10 4.72
C ARG A 104 7.39 -16.22 3.43
N LYS A 105 6.24 -15.56 3.36
CA LYS A 105 5.37 -15.56 2.18
C LYS A 105 4.79 -14.18 1.95
N ILE A 106 4.61 -13.86 0.68
CA ILE A 106 3.92 -12.67 0.23
C ILE A 106 2.95 -13.05 -0.88
N SER A 107 1.87 -12.29 -1.03
CA SER A 107 1.10 -12.23 -2.27
C SER A 107 0.73 -10.78 -2.56
N TRP A 108 0.72 -10.38 -3.83
CA TRP A 108 0.27 -9.04 -4.24
C TRP A 108 -0.88 -9.13 -5.23
N ASN A 109 -2.05 -8.66 -4.78
CA ASN A 109 -3.30 -8.71 -5.52
C ASN A 109 -3.69 -7.31 -5.99
N PHE A 110 -4.37 -7.23 -7.13
CA PHE A 110 -4.75 -5.97 -7.77
C PHE A 110 -6.25 -5.86 -7.96
N PHE A 111 -6.81 -4.70 -7.62
CA PHE A 111 -8.16 -4.32 -8.02
C PHE A 111 -8.17 -3.71 -9.43
N GLU A 112 -9.28 -3.92 -10.14
CA GLU A 112 -9.58 -3.34 -11.44
C GLU A 112 -9.72 -1.82 -11.31
N SER A 113 -9.22 -1.05 -12.26
CA SER A 113 -9.35 0.41 -12.23
C SER A 113 -10.83 0.82 -12.12
N GLY A 114 -11.15 1.92 -11.45
CA GLY A 114 -12.56 2.35 -11.31
C GLY A 114 -13.44 1.40 -10.47
N HIS A 115 -12.83 0.60 -9.59
CA HIS A 115 -13.54 -0.30 -8.66
C HIS A 115 -14.37 0.42 -7.59
N GLY A 116 -14.27 1.74 -7.51
CA GLY A 116 -15.01 2.57 -6.57
C GLY A 116 -14.14 3.09 -5.43
N LYS A 117 -14.79 3.48 -4.33
CA LYS A 117 -14.15 3.96 -3.10
C LYS A 117 -13.91 2.80 -2.14
N GLY A 118 -12.73 2.77 -1.54
CA GLY A 118 -12.28 1.72 -0.63
C GLY A 118 -12.26 2.15 0.84
N ALA A 119 -11.80 1.25 1.71
CA ALA A 119 -11.63 1.54 3.13
C ALA A 119 -10.62 2.68 3.38
N ALA A 120 -9.57 2.75 2.57
CA ALA A 120 -8.53 3.80 2.65
C ALA A 120 -9.12 5.21 2.44
N ASP A 121 -10.08 5.38 1.54
CA ASP A 121 -10.78 6.66 1.34
C ASP A 121 -11.52 7.11 2.61
N GLY A 122 -12.11 6.18 3.35
CA GLY A 122 -12.81 6.47 4.61
C GLY A 122 -11.85 6.90 5.73
N VAL A 123 -10.68 6.26 5.81
CA VAL A 123 -9.59 6.64 6.73
C VAL A 123 -9.09 8.05 6.40
N GLY A 124 -8.75 8.30 5.13
CA GLY A 124 -8.30 9.62 4.67
C GLY A 124 -9.35 10.70 4.86
N GLY A 125 -10.62 10.43 4.53
CA GLY A 125 -11.71 11.36 4.77
C GLY A 125 -11.92 11.67 6.25
N THR A 126 -11.66 10.73 7.15
CA THR A 126 -11.74 10.97 8.61
C THR A 126 -10.63 11.90 9.09
N LEU A 127 -9.39 11.66 8.65
CA LEU A 127 -8.26 12.53 9.00
C LEU A 127 -8.43 13.94 8.45
N LYS A 128 -8.87 14.07 7.20
CA LYS A 128 -9.14 15.38 6.57
C LYS A 128 -10.21 16.16 7.33
N ARG A 129 -11.33 15.52 7.72
CA ARG A 129 -12.35 16.16 8.55
C ARG A 129 -11.82 16.60 9.92
N GLN A 130 -10.91 15.83 10.52
CA GLN A 130 -10.28 16.22 11.79
C GLN A 130 -9.37 17.43 11.59
N ALA A 131 -8.56 17.46 10.51
CA ALA A 131 -7.75 18.61 10.14
C ALA A 131 -8.63 19.85 9.87
N ASP A 132 -9.69 19.73 9.08
CA ASP A 132 -10.64 20.81 8.79
C ASP A 132 -11.24 21.39 10.08
N ALA A 133 -11.57 20.55 11.06
CA ALA A 133 -12.09 21.00 12.35
C ALA A 133 -11.04 21.72 13.22
N ILE A 134 -9.76 21.40 13.05
CA ILE A 134 -8.66 22.11 13.71
C ILE A 134 -8.45 23.46 13.02
N VAL A 135 -8.43 23.49 11.69
CA VAL A 135 -8.30 24.73 10.91
C VAL A 135 -9.47 25.69 11.18
N ALA A 136 -10.69 25.18 11.23
CA ALA A 136 -11.89 25.97 11.54
C ALA A 136 -11.86 26.60 12.96
N ARG A 137 -10.98 26.14 13.86
CA ARG A 137 -10.77 26.72 15.20
C ARG A 137 -9.65 27.77 15.24
N GLY A 138 -9.10 28.14 14.08
CA GLY A 138 -8.11 29.20 13.94
C GLY A 138 -6.65 28.74 13.97
N ALA A 139 -6.39 27.43 13.81
CA ALA A 139 -5.04 26.92 13.55
C ALA A 139 -4.79 26.81 12.04
N ASP A 140 -3.53 26.74 11.64
CA ASP A 140 -3.14 26.46 10.25
C ASP A 140 -2.42 25.10 10.17
N ILE A 141 -2.59 24.41 9.05
CA ILE A 141 -1.88 23.17 8.71
C ILE A 141 -1.37 23.35 7.27
N ALA A 142 -0.11 23.75 7.15
CA ALA A 142 0.50 24.15 5.88
C ALA A 142 1.17 23.01 5.13
N ASP A 143 1.63 21.96 5.83
CA ASP A 143 2.39 20.88 5.23
C ASP A 143 2.12 19.50 5.88
N ALA A 144 2.78 18.47 5.34
CA ALA A 144 2.64 17.10 5.81
C ALA A 144 3.13 16.90 7.25
N TYR A 145 4.14 17.66 7.69
CA TYR A 145 4.68 17.58 9.04
C TYR A 145 3.71 18.18 10.06
N GLU A 146 3.17 19.35 9.77
CA GLU A 146 2.11 19.97 10.58
C GLU A 146 0.87 19.08 10.61
N PHE A 147 0.49 18.47 9.48
CA PHE A 147 -0.63 17.53 9.42
C PHE A 147 -0.40 16.31 10.33
N PHE A 148 0.79 15.71 10.27
CA PHE A 148 1.17 14.58 11.12
C PHE A 148 1.18 14.95 12.59
N SER A 149 1.95 15.98 12.96
CA SER A 149 2.17 16.37 14.35
C SER A 149 0.88 16.83 15.04
N THR A 150 -0.01 17.47 14.28
CA THR A 150 -1.32 17.92 14.77
C THR A 150 -2.29 16.75 14.97
N LEU A 151 -2.23 15.72 14.11
CA LEU A 151 -3.22 14.63 14.14
C LEU A 151 -2.78 13.38 14.91
N GLN A 152 -1.47 13.15 15.10
CA GLN A 152 -0.95 11.92 15.70
C GLN A 152 -1.50 11.63 17.10
N ASP A 153 -1.75 12.68 17.90
CA ASP A 153 -2.17 12.56 19.30
C ASP A 153 -3.68 12.68 19.48
N VAL A 154 -4.40 13.18 18.47
CA VAL A 154 -5.86 13.40 18.51
C VAL A 154 -6.64 12.39 17.69
N SER A 155 -6.00 11.74 16.72
CA SER A 155 -6.63 10.70 15.91
C SER A 155 -6.45 9.32 16.54
N LYS A 156 -7.47 8.47 16.40
CA LYS A 156 -7.34 7.03 16.68
C LYS A 156 -6.62 6.29 15.56
N ILE A 157 -6.45 6.94 14.40
CA ILE A 157 -5.74 6.38 13.26
C ILE A 157 -4.25 6.58 13.51
N LYS A 158 -3.50 5.48 13.52
CA LYS A 158 -2.04 5.54 13.66
C LYS A 158 -1.45 6.16 12.40
N LEU A 159 -0.67 7.22 12.57
CA LEU A 159 0.05 7.90 11.50
C LEU A 159 1.53 7.55 11.54
N PHE A 160 2.18 7.64 10.37
CA PHE A 160 3.62 7.52 10.21
C PHE A 160 4.13 8.70 9.38
N MET A 161 5.33 9.18 9.70
CA MET A 161 6.07 10.13 8.88
C MET A 161 7.14 9.39 8.09
N VAL A 162 7.27 9.70 6.80
CA VAL A 162 8.27 9.14 5.88
C VAL A 162 9.05 10.30 5.29
N THR A 163 10.36 10.27 5.50
CA THR A 163 11.27 11.34 5.06
C THR A 163 11.80 11.10 3.65
N ASP A 164 12.37 12.14 3.04
CA ASP A 164 13.10 12.01 1.78
C ASP A 164 14.25 10.99 1.90
N GLU A 165 14.94 11.00 3.03
CA GLU A 165 16.02 10.05 3.32
C GLU A 165 15.52 8.60 3.31
N ASP A 166 14.34 8.32 3.85
CA ASP A 166 13.74 6.97 3.81
C ASP A 166 13.51 6.50 2.37
N ILE A 167 12.98 7.39 1.52
CA ILE A 167 12.70 7.13 0.11
C ILE A 167 14.01 6.92 -0.66
N GLU A 168 15.00 7.78 -0.45
CA GLU A 168 16.33 7.66 -1.04
C GLU A 168 17.04 6.38 -0.62
N ASN A 169 16.91 6.00 0.65
CA ASN A 169 17.51 4.77 1.18
C ASN A 169 16.92 3.53 0.51
N VAL A 170 15.61 3.51 0.22
CA VAL A 170 15.04 2.46 -0.63
C VAL A 170 15.58 2.55 -2.06
N ALA A 171 15.63 3.76 -2.64
CA ALA A 171 16.09 3.95 -4.01
C ALA A 171 17.52 3.43 -4.24
N LYS A 172 18.43 3.65 -3.27
CA LYS A 172 19.82 3.16 -3.28
C LYS A 172 19.93 1.62 -3.33
N THR A 173 18.90 0.89 -2.89
CA THR A 173 18.89 -0.59 -2.94
C THR A 173 18.49 -1.15 -4.31
N ILE A 174 18.00 -0.30 -5.22
CA ILE A 174 17.50 -0.68 -6.53
C ILE A 174 18.68 -0.69 -7.53
N PRO A 175 18.94 -1.80 -8.22
CA PRO A 175 19.99 -1.86 -9.22
C PRO A 175 19.63 -1.03 -10.46
N SER A 176 20.64 -0.44 -11.11
CA SER A 176 20.47 0.42 -12.29
C SER A 176 19.85 -0.30 -13.50
N LYS A 177 19.98 -1.63 -13.59
CA LYS A 177 19.42 -2.44 -14.67
C LYS A 177 18.55 -3.56 -14.10
N ILE A 178 17.23 -3.40 -14.24
CA ILE A 178 16.24 -4.44 -13.95
C ILE A 178 15.62 -4.92 -15.25
N ILE A 179 15.64 -6.24 -15.45
CA ILE A 179 15.00 -6.88 -16.59
C ILE A 179 13.49 -6.92 -16.33
N PRO A 180 12.66 -6.31 -17.19
CA PRO A 180 11.21 -6.39 -17.04
C PRO A 180 10.73 -7.83 -17.18
N LEU A 181 9.84 -8.26 -16.28
CA LEU A 181 9.19 -9.56 -16.39
C LEU A 181 8.22 -9.55 -17.58
N LYS A 182 8.55 -10.25 -18.67
CA LYS A 182 7.74 -10.30 -19.89
C LYS A 182 6.34 -10.88 -19.62
N GLY A 183 5.31 -10.29 -20.25
CA GLY A 183 3.94 -10.78 -20.18
C GLY A 183 3.17 -10.43 -18.90
N THR A 184 3.76 -9.63 -18.00
CA THR A 184 3.12 -9.11 -16.79
C THR A 184 1.78 -8.45 -17.11
N MET A 185 1.75 -7.48 -18.02
CA MET A 185 0.51 -6.78 -18.38
C MET A 185 -0.58 -7.70 -18.97
N GLN A 186 -0.21 -8.68 -19.80
CA GLN A 186 -1.15 -9.63 -20.40
C GLN A 186 -1.71 -10.64 -19.38
N LYS A 187 -0.90 -10.99 -18.37
CA LYS A 187 -1.27 -11.92 -17.29
C LYS A 187 -2.07 -11.25 -16.17
N PHE A 188 -1.84 -9.96 -15.89
CA PHE A 188 -2.56 -9.18 -14.86
C PHE A 188 -4.00 -8.83 -15.24
N TYR A 189 -4.32 -8.74 -16.54
CA TYR A 189 -5.68 -8.46 -17.00
C TYR A 189 -6.64 -9.66 -16.89
N ARG A 190 -6.12 -10.86 -16.63
CA ARG A 190 -6.92 -12.10 -16.81
C ARG A 190 -7.31 -12.86 -15.55
N ASN A 191 -6.71 -12.64 -14.38
CA ASN A 191 -7.16 -13.17 -13.09
C ASN A 191 -6.31 -12.55 -11.95
N SER A 192 -6.90 -12.36 -10.77
CA SER A 192 -6.20 -12.02 -9.53
C SER A 192 -5.08 -13.03 -9.26
N TRP A 193 -3.82 -12.60 -9.26
CA TRP A 193 -2.70 -13.48 -8.98
C TRP A 193 -2.26 -13.37 -7.53
N ASN A 194 -2.24 -14.51 -6.85
CA ASN A 194 -1.34 -14.76 -5.73
C ASN A 194 0.08 -14.96 -6.28
N ILE A 195 0.91 -13.93 -6.29
CA ILE A 195 2.35 -14.13 -6.52
C ILE A 195 2.93 -14.70 -5.23
N LYS A 196 2.91 -16.04 -5.09
CA LYS A 196 3.67 -16.75 -4.06
C LYS A 196 5.10 -16.90 -4.58
N LEU A 197 6.03 -16.16 -3.97
CA LEU A 197 7.46 -16.45 -4.08
C LEU A 197 7.87 -17.41 -2.95
#